data_AF-A0A0G1DKW3-F1
#
_entry.id   AF-A0A0G1DKW3-F1
#
_cell.length_a   1.000
_cell.length_b   1.000
_cell.length_c   1.000
_cell.angle_alpha   90.00
_cell.angle_beta   90.00
_cell.angle_gamma   90.00
#
_symmetry.space_group_name_H-M   'P 1'
#
loop_
_entity.id
_entity.type
_entity.pdbx_description
1 polymer ?
#
loop_
_entity_poly.entity_id
_entity_poly.type
_entity_poly.pdbx_seq_one_letter_code
_entity_poly.pdbx_strand_id
1 'polypeptide(L)'
;FNIASYALLLHLIAKESGLKEGKLVGFLADIHLFENHVEGAKEQLSRDANKYSLPRIETKEWISLFDWKAEDTELFDYGSYPRIPLEIAV
;
A
#
# COMPACT_ATOMS: atom_id res chain seq x y z
N PHE A 1 3.31 2.52 3.99
CA PHE A 1 4.25 2.21 2.90
C PHE A 1 4.39 0.71 2.67
N ASN A 2 4.96 -0.06 3.62
CA ASN A 2 5.33 -1.46 3.39
C ASN A 2 4.19 -2.36 2.87
N ILE A 3 2.99 -2.28 3.44
CA ILE A 3 1.83 -3.10 3.01
C ILE A 3 1.54 -2.89 1.51
N ALA A 4 1.50 -1.63 1.05
CA ALA A 4 1.23 -1.33 -0.36
C ALA A 4 2.36 -1.79 -1.27
N SER A 5 3.62 -1.62 -0.87
CA SER A 5 4.78 -2.07 -1.65
C SER A 5 4.80 -3.58 -1.83
N TYR A 6 4.54 -4.35 -0.78
CA TYR A 6 4.49 -5.81 -0.87
C TYR A 6 3.22 -6.32 -1.57
N ALA A 7 2.09 -5.61 -1.48
CA ALA A 7 0.89 -5.92 -2.24
C ALA A 7 1.12 -5.71 -3.75
N LEU A 8 1.80 -4.62 -4.13
CA LEU A 8 2.21 -4.38 -5.50
C LEU A 8 3.18 -5.46 -5.97
N LEU A 9 4.19 -5.81 -5.18
CA LEU A 9 5.11 -6.90 -5.55
C LEU A 9 4.38 -8.23 -5.74
N LEU A 10 3.40 -8.56 -4.89
CA LEU A 10 2.53 -9.73 -5.07
C LEU A 10 1.76 -9.68 -6.39
N HIS A 11 1.18 -8.53 -6.73
CA HIS A 11 0.49 -8.31 -8.01
C HIS A 11 1.42 -8.56 -9.21
N LEU A 12 2.62 -7.99 -9.18
CA LEU A 12 3.60 -8.11 -10.26
C LEU A 12 4.15 -9.54 -10.40
N ILE A 13 4.43 -10.25 -9.28
CA ILE A 13 4.85 -11.66 -9.32
C ILE A 13 3.73 -12.56 -9.83
N ALA A 14 2.48 -12.27 -9.47
CA ALA A 14 1.33 -13.01 -9.98
C ALA A 14 1.21 -12.86 -11.50
N LYS A 15 1.39 -11.64 -12.03
CA LYS A 15 1.44 -11.37 -13.48
C LYS A 15 2.57 -12.15 -14.17
N GLU A 16 3.80 -12.09 -13.64
CA GLU A 16 4.96 -12.82 -14.17
C GLU A 16 4.72 -14.34 -14.22
N SER A 17 4.04 -14.86 -13.21
CA SER A 17 3.80 -16.30 -13.06
C SER A 17 2.53 -16.78 -13.78
N GLY A 18 1.75 -15.89 -14.41
CA GLY A 18 0.45 -16.23 -14.99
C GLY A 18 -0.61 -16.66 -13.96
N LEU A 19 -0.47 -16.22 -12.70
CA LEU A 19 -1.35 -16.54 -11.59
C LEU A 19 -2.24 -15.35 -11.21
N LYS A 20 -3.19 -15.61 -10.30
CA LYS A 20 -3.98 -14.56 -9.64
C LYS A 20 -3.39 -14.24 -8.27
N GLU A 21 -3.61 -13.02 -7.83
CA GLU A 21 -3.22 -12.55 -6.50
C GLU A 21 -3.92 -13.37 -5.42
N GLY A 22 -3.14 -13.78 -4.43
CA GLY A 22 -3.64 -14.48 -3.25
C GLY A 22 -3.80 -13.54 -2.06
N LYS A 23 -3.31 -13.99 -0.90
CA LYS A 23 -3.28 -13.19 0.32
C LYS A 23 -1.85 -12.73 0.60
N LEU A 24 -1.69 -11.44 0.91
CA LEU A 24 -0.46 -10.94 1.49
C LEU A 24 -0.46 -11.22 3.00
N VAL A 25 0.48 -12.03 3.47
CA VAL A 25 0.64 -12.37 4.90
C VAL A 25 2.08 -12.08 5.30
N GLY A 26 2.26 -11.39 6.42
CA GLY A 26 3.57 -11.01 6.92
C GLY A 26 3.61 -11.03 8.44
N PHE A 27 4.80 -11.19 8.99
CA PHE A 27 5.07 -11.11 10.42
C PHE A 27 5.86 -9.83 10.70
N LEU A 28 5.46 -9.11 11.74
CA LEU A 28 6.19 -7.95 12.24
C LEU A 28 6.81 -8.36 13.58
N ALA A 29 8.13 -8.24 13.70
CA ALA A 29 8.85 -8.66 14.90
C ALA A 29 8.75 -7.61 16.01
N ASP A 30 9.36 -6.45 15.79
CA ASP A 30 9.22 -5.28 16.65
C ASP A 30 8.24 -4.30 15.99
N ILE A 31 7.13 -4.05 16.69
CA ILE A 31 6.12 -3.08 16.27
C ILE A 31 6.12 -1.96 17.32
N HIS A 32 6.53 -0.78 16.90
CA HIS A 32 6.60 0.40 17.76
C HIS A 32 6.01 1.63 17.09
N LEU A 33 5.72 2.63 17.91
CA LEU A 33 5.26 3.95 17.50
C LEU A 33 6.20 4.99 18.11
N PHE A 34 6.72 5.91 17.30
CA PHE A 34 7.54 7.00 17.82
C PHE A 34 6.71 7.98 18.65
N GLU A 35 7.30 8.54 19.70
CA GLU A 35 6.61 9.47 20.60
C GLU A 35 6.06 10.70 19.87
N ASN A 36 6.82 11.24 18.91
CA ASN A 36 6.39 12.37 18.08
C ASN A 36 5.27 12.02 17.08
N HIS A 37 4.86 10.74 16.97
CA HIS A 37 3.75 10.30 16.12
C HIS A 37 2.46 10.03 16.88
N VAL A 38 2.47 10.07 18.21
CA VAL A 38 1.31 9.68 19.04
C VAL A 38 0.06 10.51 18.73
N GLU A 39 0.20 11.84 18.62
CA GLU A 39 -0.95 12.71 18.33
C GLU A 39 -1.50 12.49 16.91
N GLY A 40 -0.62 12.30 15.92
CA GLY A 40 -1.04 11.97 14.56
C GLY A 40 -1.72 10.60 14.46
N ALA A 41 -1.26 9.61 15.24
CA ALA A 41 -1.91 8.30 15.33
C ALA A 41 -3.32 8.41 15.95
N LYS A 42 -3.49 9.21 17.01
CA LYS A 42 -4.82 9.47 17.60
C LYS A 42 -5.76 10.15 16.60
N GLU A 43 -5.27 11.16 15.86
CA GLU A 43 -6.05 11.79 14.79
C GLU A 43 -6.45 10.76 13.72
N GLN A 44 -5.52 9.91 13.29
CA GLN A 44 -5.80 8.86 12.31
C GLN A 44 -6.88 7.88 12.80
N LEU A 45 -6.82 7.46 14.07
CA LEU A 45 -7.81 6.56 14.68
C LEU A 45 -9.19 7.20 14.85
N SER A 46 -9.29 8.52 14.83
CA SER A 46 -10.59 9.22 14.88
C SER A 46 -11.33 9.24 13.53
N ARG A 47 -10.66 8.88 12.44
CA ARG A 47 -11.22 8.87 11.08
C ARG A 47 -12.06 7.61 10.86
N ASP A 48 -13.14 7.74 10.10
CA ASP A 48 -13.95 6.59 9.66
C ASP A 48 -13.21 5.82 8.55
N ALA A 49 -12.69 4.64 8.92
CA ALA A 49 -11.96 3.76 8.00
C ALA A 49 -12.80 3.31 6.78
N ASN A 50 -14.13 3.37 6.86
CA ASN A 50 -15.03 2.94 5.79
C ASN A 50 -15.54 4.10 4.90
N LYS A 51 -15.12 5.35 5.17
CA LYS A 51 -15.55 6.51 4.38
C LYS A 51 -15.20 6.39 2.89
N TYR A 52 -14.05 5.79 2.59
CA TYR A 52 -13.58 5.57 1.23
C TYR A 52 -13.47 4.08 0.96
N SER A 53 -13.88 3.65 -0.24
CA SER A 53 -13.65 2.28 -0.71
C SER A 53 -12.15 2.00 -0.85
N LEU A 54 -11.78 0.73 -0.73
CA LEU A 54 -10.43 0.31 -1.08
C LEU A 54 -10.16 0.57 -2.57
N PRO A 55 -8.96 1.06 -2.93
CA PRO A 55 -8.60 1.25 -4.32
C PRO A 55 -8.36 -0.10 -5.01
N ARG A 56 -8.33 -0.07 -6.34
CA ARG A 56 -7.86 -1.19 -7.16
C ARG A 56 -6.70 -0.75 -8.05
N ILE A 57 -5.83 -1.69 -8.39
CA ILE A 57 -4.76 -1.48 -9.36
C ILE A 57 -4.98 -2.37 -10.58
N GLU A 58 -4.52 -1.91 -11.74
CA GLU A 58 -4.55 -2.69 -12.98
C GLU A 58 -3.26 -2.45 -13.78
N THR A 59 -2.61 -3.54 -14.18
CA THR A 59 -1.49 -3.55 -15.14
C THR A 59 -1.97 -4.27 -16.40
N LYS A 60 -2.17 -3.51 -17.49
CA LYS A 60 -2.83 -3.97 -18.72
C LYS A 60 -1.89 -4.75 -19.65
N GLU A 61 -0.67 -4.26 -19.83
CA GLU A 61 0.34 -4.89 -20.69
C GLU A 61 1.45 -5.48 -19.82
N TRP A 62 1.77 -6.76 -20.04
CA TRP A 62 2.82 -7.46 -19.31
C TRP A 62 3.82 -8.09 -20.26
N ILE A 63 5.08 -7.72 -20.11
CA ILE A 63 6.21 -8.30 -20.85
C ILE A 63 7.06 -9.11 -19.89
N SER A 64 7.52 -8.46 -18.82
CA SER A 64 8.40 -9.03 -17.80
C SER A 64 8.37 -8.14 -16.56
N LEU A 65 8.50 -8.75 -15.38
CA LEU A 65 8.69 -8.04 -14.11
C LEU A 65 9.85 -7.05 -14.15
N PHE A 66 10.92 -7.37 -14.90
CA PHE A 66 12.12 -6.55 -14.97
C PHE A 66 11.98 -5.35 -15.92
N ASP A 67 10.98 -5.38 -16.80
CA ASP A 67 10.67 -4.29 -17.75
C ASP A 67 9.55 -3.36 -17.23
N TRP A 68 8.89 -3.76 -16.14
CA TRP A 68 7.79 -3.01 -15.53
C TRP A 68 8.23 -1.63 -15.03
N LYS A 69 7.40 -0.63 -15.29
CA LYS A 69 7.52 0.73 -14.77
C LYS A 69 6.26 1.12 -14.01
N ALA A 70 6.41 2.14 -13.15
CA ALA A 70 5.30 2.62 -12.33
C ALA A 70 4.10 3.09 -13.18
N GLU A 71 4.37 3.67 -14.36
CA GLU A 71 3.37 4.16 -15.30
C GLU A 71 2.53 3.03 -15.93
N ASP A 72 3.02 1.80 -15.93
CA ASP A 72 2.30 0.63 -16.49
C ASP A 72 1.17 0.15 -15.56
N THR A 73 1.08 0.72 -14.35
CA THR A 73 0.06 0.36 -13.35
C THR A 73 -0.80 1.55 -13.02
N GLU A 74 -2.08 1.44 -13.34
CA GLU A 74 -3.07 2.46 -13.03
C GLU A 74 -3.70 2.18 -11.66
N LEU A 75 -3.85 3.23 -10.85
CA LEU A 75 -4.57 3.21 -9.57
C LEU A 75 -5.96 3.81 -9.78
N PHE A 76 -7.00 3.03 -9.49
CA PHE A 76 -8.39 3.47 -9.60
C PHE A 76 -9.04 3.60 -8.23
N ASP A 77 -10.02 4.49 -8.16
CA ASP A 77 -10.96 4.62 -7.04
C ASP A 77 -10.28 4.94 -5.69
N TYR A 78 -9.07 5.52 -5.74
CA TYR A 78 -8.34 5.91 -4.54
C TYR A 78 -8.88 7.22 -3.94
N GLY A 79 -9.65 7.07 -2.86
CA GLY A 79 -10.01 8.15 -1.95
C GLY A 79 -9.21 8.06 -0.65
N SER A 80 -8.76 9.20 -0.11
CA SER A 80 -8.10 9.24 1.20
C SER A 80 -8.41 10.52 1.95
N TYR A 81 -8.31 10.46 3.27
CA TYR A 81 -8.33 11.65 4.12
C TYR A 81 -7.06 12.50 3.90
N PRO A 82 -7.11 13.80 4.25
CA PRO A 82 -5.92 14.66 4.19
C PRO A 82 -4.72 14.05 4.91
N ARG A 83 -3.52 14.28 4.36
CA ARG A 83 -2.27 13.77 4.92
C ARG A 83 -2.07 14.28 6.35
N ILE A 84 -1.73 13.39 7.27
CA ILE A 84 -1.20 13.73 8.58
C ILE A 84 0.33 13.79 8.44
N PRO A 85 0.97 14.94 8.69
CA PRO A 85 2.42 15.02 8.67
C PRO A 85 3.00 14.29 9.89
N LEU A 86 3.82 13.27 9.64
CA LEU A 86 4.58 12.54 10.66
C LEU A 86 6.06 12.66 10.30
N GLU A 87 6.84 13.37 11.11
CA GLU A 87 8.26 13.60 10.85
C GLU A 87 9.08 12.35 11.15
N ILE A 88 10.00 11.99 10.26
CA ILE A 88 10.88 10.83 10.46
C ILE A 88 11.77 11.13 11.67
N ALA A 89 11.71 10.27 12.68
CA ALA A 89 12.63 10.33 13.81
C ALA A 89 14.06 10.02 13.33
N VAL A 90 15.03 10.80 13.80
CA VAL A 90 16.46 10.64 13.52
C VAL A 90 17.15 10.00 14.71
#